data_AF-A0A533XIB7-F1
#
_entry.id   AF-A0A533XIB7-F1
#
_cell.length_a   1.000
_cell.length_b   1.000
_cell.length_c   1.000
_cell.angle_alpha   90.00
_cell.angle_beta   90.00
_cell.angle_gamma   90.00
#
_symmetry.space_group_name_H-M   'P 1'
#
loop_
_entity.id
_entity.type
_entity.pdbx_description
1 polymer ?
#
loop_
_entity_poly.entity_id
_entity_poly.type
_entity_poly.pdbx_seq_one_letter_code
_entity_poly.pdbx_strand_id
1 'polypeptide(L)'
;MGERQLLSTRLSTLVSTVEEFDRLAAEALPELLDRATGHARRFLRETGQWADDISHEKLALRWGYELLERFLVSGRTEVPCRPFFLLDSIIAKYFSQPEPLCYHKDLLSPLGRFLEGMTSRAVVSRDALMALFYHLYGFGQGQVVRILGLGTVESQRVYKNFERWRQTGWQRAVAESGVSEMELRQIEEDKHRQPERLKAEADRLIRLVQTHYRRSEPEHFPCLTHQKWADLFEQDYDFDYRVWHLAMCRDCLVDVYELRQDELTDIQSPQIDLRLRPLQKGGIVSLFWTQQGGGNGHSGGQSAQRLSRTSA
;
A
#
# COMPACT_ATOMS: atom_id res chain seq x y z
N MET A 1 27.02 17.72 31.60
CA MET A 1 27.79 17.13 30.47
C MET A 1 27.61 15.61 30.35
N GLY A 2 27.47 14.86 31.45
CA GLY A 2 27.28 13.39 31.41
C GLY A 2 25.97 12.89 30.76
N GLU A 3 24.82 13.54 31.00
CA GLU A 3 23.53 13.09 30.44
C GLU A 3 23.46 13.19 28.91
N ARG A 4 24.00 14.27 28.31
CA ARG A 4 24.05 14.42 26.84
C ARG A 4 24.98 13.40 26.17
N GLN A 5 26.08 13.04 26.83
CA GLN A 5 26.96 11.97 26.35
C GLN A 5 26.29 10.61 26.46
N LEU A 6 25.63 10.30 27.59
CA LEU A 6 24.89 9.05 27.78
C LEU A 6 23.74 8.87 26.76
N LEU A 7 22.97 9.94 26.49
CA LEU A 7 21.94 9.94 25.46
C LEU A 7 22.54 9.75 24.07
N SER A 8 23.66 10.41 23.76
CA SER A 8 24.37 10.24 22.47
C SER A 8 24.88 8.81 22.29
N THR A 9 25.38 8.17 23.36
CA THR A 9 25.82 6.77 23.32
C THR A 9 24.65 5.84 23.07
N ARG A 10 23.54 6.00 23.82
CA ARG A 10 22.31 5.19 23.68
C ARG A 10 21.63 5.33 22.32
N LEU A 11 21.68 6.53 21.71
CA LEU A 11 21.17 6.76 20.35
C LEU A 11 21.91 5.91 19.30
N SER A 12 23.20 5.68 19.51
CA SER A 12 24.06 4.93 18.58
C SER A 12 24.13 3.42 18.84
N THR A 13 23.56 2.94 19.96
CA THR A 13 23.62 1.53 20.37
C THR A 13 22.92 0.64 19.34
N LEU A 14 23.69 -0.30 18.78
CA LEU A 14 23.18 -1.37 17.93
C LEU A 14 22.81 -2.56 18.82
N VAL A 15 21.58 -3.05 18.70
CA VAL A 15 21.14 -4.33 19.29
C VAL A 15 21.06 -5.36 18.17
N SER A 16 21.57 -6.56 18.45
CA SER A 16 21.66 -7.67 17.49
C SER A 16 20.72 -8.82 17.81
N THR A 17 20.18 -8.88 19.04
CA THR A 17 19.19 -9.90 19.43
C THR A 17 17.91 -9.28 20.04
N VAL A 18 16.85 -10.08 20.10
CA VAL A 18 15.57 -9.66 20.70
C VAL A 18 15.73 -9.43 22.21
N GLU A 19 16.55 -10.23 22.88
CA GLU A 19 16.81 -10.09 24.32
C GLU A 19 17.60 -8.81 24.64
N GLU A 20 18.52 -8.41 23.77
CA GLU A 20 19.24 -7.13 23.87
C GLU A 20 18.28 -5.95 23.66
N PHE A 21 17.36 -6.07 22.68
CA PHE A 21 16.31 -5.08 22.46
C PHE A 21 15.41 -4.92 23.68
N ASP A 22 14.85 -6.03 24.21
CA ASP A 22 13.94 -6.00 25.37
C ASP A 22 14.64 -5.42 26.61
N ARG A 23 15.91 -5.75 26.84
CA ARG A 23 16.69 -5.22 27.97
C ARG A 23 16.92 -3.72 27.85
N LEU A 24 17.38 -3.26 26.68
CA LEU A 24 17.61 -1.83 26.44
C LEU A 24 16.30 -1.05 26.54
N ALA A 25 15.21 -1.58 25.97
CA ALA A 25 13.89 -0.95 26.03
C ALA A 25 13.36 -0.84 27.47
N ALA A 26 13.60 -1.85 28.32
CA ALA A 26 13.23 -1.81 29.72
C ALA A 26 14.10 -0.82 30.53
N GLU A 27 15.40 -0.79 30.29
CA GLU A 27 16.35 0.11 30.98
C GLU A 27 16.17 1.57 30.58
N ALA A 28 15.77 1.82 29.33
CA ALA A 28 15.65 3.16 28.76
C ALA A 28 14.19 3.61 28.55
N LEU A 29 13.23 2.95 29.22
CA LEU A 29 11.80 3.21 29.03
C LEU A 29 11.42 4.69 29.27
N PRO A 30 11.92 5.36 30.33
CA PRO A 30 11.62 6.78 30.54
C PRO A 30 12.14 7.66 29.40
N GLU A 31 13.37 7.41 28.92
CA GLU A 31 13.96 8.21 27.83
C GLU A 31 13.27 7.97 26.48
N LEU A 32 12.81 6.74 26.22
CA LEU A 32 12.03 6.41 25.04
C LEU A 32 10.65 7.10 25.07
N LEU A 33 9.99 7.14 26.24
CA LEU A 33 8.72 7.83 26.42
C LEU A 33 8.85 9.34 26.27
N ASP A 34 9.88 9.94 26.87
CA ASP A 34 10.16 11.38 26.75
C ASP A 34 10.42 11.76 25.29
N ARG A 35 11.13 10.89 24.56
CA ARG A 35 11.39 11.09 23.13
C ARG A 35 10.10 11.00 22.31
N ALA A 36 9.28 9.97 22.52
CA ALA A 36 8.01 9.81 21.82
C ALA A 36 7.05 10.99 22.08
N THR A 37 6.94 11.40 23.34
CA THR A 37 6.15 12.58 23.76
C THR A 37 6.70 13.86 23.13
N GLY A 38 8.03 14.02 23.10
CA GLY A 38 8.69 15.17 22.47
C GLY A 38 8.38 15.29 20.98
N HIS A 39 8.33 14.17 20.26
CA HIS A 39 7.89 14.14 18.86
C HIS A 39 6.40 14.47 18.72
N ALA A 40 5.53 13.93 19.56
CA ALA A 40 4.10 14.25 19.53
C ALA A 40 3.83 15.75 19.76
N ARG A 41 4.51 16.39 20.73
CA ARG A 41 4.43 17.84 20.92
C ARG A 41 4.90 18.61 19.69
N ARG A 42 6.03 18.20 19.10
CA ARG A 42 6.58 18.85 17.91
C ARG A 42 5.57 18.78 16.76
N PHE A 43 5.02 17.61 16.50
CA PHE A 43 4.00 17.41 15.46
C PHE A 43 2.77 18.31 15.68
N LEU A 44 2.22 18.34 16.91
CA LEU A 44 1.06 19.19 17.22
C LEU A 44 1.36 20.69 17.04
N ARG A 45 2.59 21.12 17.35
CA ARG A 45 3.03 22.51 17.12
C ARG A 45 3.17 22.84 15.64
N GLU A 46 3.82 21.96 14.88
CA GLU A 46 4.06 22.14 13.44
C GLU A 46 2.76 22.13 12.63
N THR A 47 1.76 21.36 13.08
CA THR A 47 0.43 21.29 12.46
C THR A 47 -0.56 22.35 12.96
N GLY A 48 -0.13 23.24 13.86
CA GLY A 48 -0.98 24.31 14.41
C GLY A 48 -2.09 23.82 15.37
N GLN A 49 -1.99 22.58 15.86
CA GLN A 49 -2.95 21.96 16.78
C GLN A 49 -2.53 22.05 18.25
N TRP A 50 -1.55 22.91 18.59
CA TRP A 50 -1.00 23.03 19.94
C TRP A 50 -1.39 24.35 20.61
N ALA A 51 -1.96 24.28 21.82
CA ALA A 51 -2.42 25.46 22.56
C ALA A 51 -1.68 25.73 23.89
N ASP A 52 -0.52 25.10 24.11
CA ASP A 52 0.29 25.24 25.35
C ASP A 52 -0.52 25.08 26.66
N ASP A 53 -1.51 24.17 26.67
CA ASP A 53 -2.37 23.90 27.83
C ASP A 53 -2.17 22.47 28.40
N ILE A 54 -2.75 22.24 29.59
CA ILE A 54 -2.67 20.94 30.29
C ILE A 54 -3.33 19.82 29.47
N SER A 55 -4.35 20.13 28.68
CA SER A 55 -5.08 19.14 27.88
C SER A 55 -4.21 18.60 26.74
N HIS A 56 -3.50 19.48 26.04
CA HIS A 56 -2.57 19.12 24.97
C HIS A 56 -1.30 18.45 25.52
N GLU A 57 -0.82 18.84 26.70
CA GLU A 57 0.26 18.08 27.38
C GLU A 57 -0.19 16.65 27.73
N LYS A 58 -1.40 16.47 28.24
CA LYS A 58 -1.98 15.13 28.48
C LYS A 58 -2.16 14.34 27.19
N LEU A 59 -2.59 15.01 26.11
CA LEU A 59 -2.73 14.40 24.78
C LEU A 59 -1.38 13.93 24.24
N ALA A 60 -0.35 14.78 24.30
CA ALA A 60 1.00 14.45 23.85
C ALA A 60 1.58 13.28 24.66
N LEU A 61 1.37 13.24 25.98
CA LEU A 61 1.76 12.10 26.82
C LEU A 61 1.03 10.82 26.41
N ARG A 62 -0.29 10.89 26.22
CA ARG A 62 -1.10 9.74 25.77
C ARG A 62 -0.61 9.19 24.42
N TRP A 63 -0.36 10.08 23.47
CA TRP A 63 0.21 9.70 22.17
C TRP A 63 1.63 9.15 22.30
N GLY A 64 2.44 9.72 23.19
CA GLY A 64 3.76 9.19 23.53
C GLY A 64 3.72 7.74 24.00
N TYR A 65 2.78 7.40 24.90
CA TYR A 65 2.54 6.02 25.34
C TYR A 65 2.11 5.11 24.19
N GLU A 66 1.18 5.54 23.35
CA GLU A 66 0.70 4.74 22.22
C GLU A 66 1.81 4.46 21.19
N LEU A 67 2.63 5.47 20.89
CA LEU A 67 3.79 5.33 20.00
C LEU A 67 4.83 4.38 20.58
N LEU A 68 5.08 4.48 21.89
CA LEU A 68 6.01 3.59 22.59
C LEU A 68 5.51 2.15 22.63
N GLU A 69 4.22 1.93 22.89
CA GLU A 69 3.61 0.60 22.88
C GLU A 69 3.75 -0.04 21.49
N ARG A 70 3.42 0.69 20.43
CA ARG A 70 3.62 0.24 19.04
C ARG A 70 5.08 -0.14 18.79
N PHE A 71 6.02 0.69 19.23
CA PHE A 71 7.45 0.43 19.12
C PHE A 71 7.88 -0.85 19.86
N LEU A 72 7.38 -1.10 21.07
CA LEU A 72 7.71 -2.30 21.84
C LEU A 72 7.16 -3.58 21.18
N VAL A 73 5.98 -3.48 20.54
CA VAL A 73 5.38 -4.61 19.80
C VAL A 73 6.13 -4.90 18.50
N SER A 74 6.43 -3.88 17.69
CA SER A 74 7.04 -4.09 16.36
C SER A 74 8.57 -4.13 16.38
N GLY A 75 9.22 -3.55 17.37
CA GLY A 75 10.68 -3.39 17.38
C GLY A 75 11.44 -4.72 17.41
N ARG A 76 10.86 -5.77 18.00
CA ARG A 76 11.44 -7.12 18.04
C ARG A 76 11.64 -7.73 16.66
N THR A 77 10.80 -7.39 15.68
CA THR A 77 10.90 -7.94 14.33
C THR A 77 11.90 -7.19 13.45
N GLU A 78 12.42 -6.07 13.93
CA GLU A 78 13.32 -5.19 13.19
C GLU A 78 14.80 -5.35 13.63
N VAL A 79 15.08 -6.27 14.55
CA VAL A 79 16.45 -6.62 14.97
C VAL A 79 17.20 -7.29 13.80
N PRO A 80 18.47 -6.93 13.52
CA PRO A 80 19.33 -5.98 14.24
C PRO A 80 18.98 -4.51 13.96
N CYS A 81 18.92 -3.68 15.01
CA CYS A 81 18.51 -2.28 14.88
C CYS A 81 19.21 -1.35 15.87
N ARG A 82 19.03 -0.04 15.69
CA ARG A 82 19.37 0.99 16.68
C ARG A 82 18.07 1.49 17.32
N PRO A 83 17.71 1.06 18.54
CA PRO A 83 16.35 1.20 19.08
C PRO A 83 15.79 2.63 19.07
N PHE A 84 16.61 3.62 19.44
CA PHE A 84 16.17 5.02 19.43
C PHE A 84 15.94 5.58 18.00
N PHE A 85 16.80 5.24 17.04
CA PHE A 85 16.58 5.64 15.63
C PHE A 85 15.40 4.88 15.01
N LEU A 86 15.18 3.64 15.42
CA LEU A 86 14.02 2.87 15.01
C LEU A 86 12.73 3.50 15.55
N LEU A 87 12.71 3.93 16.82
CA LEU A 87 11.60 4.69 17.41
C LEU A 87 11.32 5.96 16.60
N ASP A 88 12.33 6.78 16.33
CA ASP A 88 12.17 8.01 15.53
C ASP A 88 11.59 7.72 14.15
N SER A 89 12.06 6.66 13.50
CA SER A 89 11.58 6.24 12.18
C SER A 89 10.13 5.76 12.21
N ILE A 90 9.73 5.02 13.25
CA ILE A 90 8.35 4.56 13.45
C ILE A 90 7.43 5.75 13.71
N ILE A 91 7.85 6.70 14.55
CA ILE A 91 7.08 7.90 14.86
C ILE A 91 6.92 8.77 13.63
N ALA A 92 8.01 9.05 12.90
CA ALA A 92 7.96 9.82 11.66
C ALA A 92 7.00 9.16 10.65
N LYS A 93 7.09 7.84 10.49
CA LYS A 93 6.18 7.06 9.64
C LYS A 93 4.73 7.12 10.11
N TYR A 94 4.47 7.19 11.42
CA TYR A 94 3.12 7.27 11.96
C TYR A 94 2.50 8.65 11.70
N PHE A 95 3.25 9.73 11.92
CA PHE A 95 2.75 11.09 11.68
C PHE A 95 2.70 11.49 10.21
N SER A 96 3.50 10.86 9.34
CA SER A 96 3.42 11.05 7.90
C SER A 96 2.27 10.28 7.25
N GLN A 97 1.50 9.49 8.01
CA GLN A 97 0.38 8.74 7.47
C GLN A 97 -0.88 9.61 7.40
N PRO A 98 -1.62 9.57 6.29
CA PRO A 98 -2.98 10.10 6.26
C PRO A 98 -3.81 9.48 7.37
N GLU A 99 -4.61 10.31 8.05
CA GLU A 99 -5.61 9.80 8.98
C GLU A 99 -6.56 8.85 8.23
N PRO A 100 -6.72 7.59 8.66
CA PRO A 100 -7.65 6.65 8.04
C PRO A 100 -9.07 7.21 8.04
N LEU A 101 -9.83 7.03 6.95
CA LEU A 101 -11.24 7.45 6.88
C LEU A 101 -12.18 6.45 7.59
N CYS A 102 -11.68 5.72 8.59
CA CYS A 102 -12.34 4.57 9.20
C CYS A 102 -13.69 4.90 9.88
N TYR A 103 -14.00 6.17 10.12
CA TYR A 103 -15.28 6.64 10.67
C TYR A 103 -16.23 7.28 9.64
N HIS A 104 -15.83 7.38 8.37
CA HIS A 104 -16.70 7.93 7.33
C HIS A 104 -17.85 6.97 7.06
N LYS A 105 -19.10 7.43 7.20
CA LYS A 105 -20.32 6.60 7.15
C LYS A 105 -20.40 5.72 5.90
N ASP A 106 -20.00 6.27 4.75
CA ASP A 106 -20.04 5.57 3.46
C ASP A 106 -19.00 4.43 3.35
N LEU A 107 -17.94 4.46 4.18
CA LEU A 107 -16.86 3.48 4.17
C LEU A 107 -17.04 2.36 5.19
N LEU A 108 -18.11 2.38 5.98
CA LEU A 108 -18.39 1.33 6.97
C LEU A 108 -18.83 0.00 6.33
N SER A 109 -19.22 0.01 5.06
CA SER A 109 -19.53 -1.19 4.29
C SER A 109 -18.29 -2.07 4.10
N PRO A 110 -18.44 -3.39 3.90
CA PRO A 110 -17.31 -4.28 3.56
C PRO A 110 -16.47 -3.79 2.38
N LEU A 111 -17.13 -3.35 1.30
CA LEU A 111 -16.45 -2.79 0.13
C LEU A 111 -15.72 -1.48 0.47
N GLY A 112 -16.34 -0.61 1.26
CA GLY A 112 -15.75 0.65 1.71
C GLY A 112 -14.48 0.44 2.52
N ARG A 113 -14.52 -0.43 3.54
CA ARG A 113 -13.35 -0.78 4.35
C ARG A 113 -12.25 -1.45 3.53
N PHE A 114 -12.62 -2.29 2.57
CA PHE A 114 -11.66 -2.89 1.66
C PHE A 114 -10.93 -1.82 0.82
N LEU A 115 -11.67 -0.92 0.19
CA LEU A 115 -11.10 0.14 -0.66
C LEU A 115 -10.26 1.12 0.18
N GLU A 116 -10.76 1.55 1.33
CA GLU A 116 -10.04 2.44 2.26
C GLU A 116 -8.74 1.80 2.73
N GLY A 117 -8.80 0.56 3.22
CA GLY A 117 -7.62 -0.12 3.74
C GLY A 117 -6.56 -0.37 2.67
N MET A 118 -6.98 -0.73 1.45
CA MET A 118 -6.07 -0.89 0.31
C MET A 118 -5.41 0.43 -0.11
N THR A 119 -6.18 1.51 -0.20
CA THR A 119 -5.65 2.83 -0.57
C THR A 119 -4.77 3.41 0.54
N SER A 120 -5.18 3.30 1.80
CA SER A 120 -4.40 3.68 2.98
C SER A 120 -3.04 2.99 2.98
N ARG A 121 -3.04 1.67 2.73
CA ARG A 121 -1.80 0.90 2.67
C ARG A 121 -0.91 1.32 1.51
N ALA A 122 -1.47 1.67 0.37
CA ALA A 122 -0.72 2.10 -0.81
C ALA A 122 0.05 3.41 -0.59
N VAL A 123 -0.38 4.26 0.33
CA VAL A 123 0.38 5.47 0.69
C VAL A 123 1.71 5.12 1.36
N VAL A 124 1.77 4.04 2.14
CA VAL A 124 2.96 3.66 2.91
C VAL A 124 3.72 2.44 2.39
N SER A 125 3.21 1.79 1.33
CA SER A 125 3.78 0.58 0.79
C SER A 125 3.79 0.60 -0.74
N ARG A 126 5.00 0.61 -1.30
CA ARG A 126 5.19 0.51 -2.76
C ARG A 126 4.61 -0.79 -3.33
N ASP A 127 4.66 -1.88 -2.56
CA ASP A 127 4.08 -3.16 -2.96
C ASP A 127 2.54 -3.04 -3.09
N ALA A 128 1.88 -2.40 -2.13
CA ALA A 128 0.44 -2.13 -2.19
C ALA A 128 0.07 -1.14 -3.30
N LEU A 129 0.89 -0.09 -3.51
CA LEU A 129 0.69 0.88 -4.58
C LEU A 129 0.73 0.21 -5.97
N MET A 130 1.70 -0.66 -6.21
CA MET A 130 1.74 -1.47 -7.44
C MET A 130 0.53 -2.38 -7.57
N ALA A 131 0.12 -3.00 -6.46
CA ALA A 131 -1.00 -3.91 -6.45
C ALA A 131 -2.35 -3.20 -6.66
N LEU A 132 -2.47 -1.89 -6.40
CA LEU A 132 -3.72 -1.15 -6.66
C LEU A 132 -4.12 -1.20 -8.14
N PHE A 133 -3.18 -1.17 -9.07
CA PHE A 133 -3.49 -1.33 -10.50
C PHE A 133 -4.25 -2.63 -10.78
N TYR A 134 -3.89 -3.71 -10.06
CA TYR A 134 -4.58 -4.98 -10.16
C TYR A 134 -5.88 -5.00 -9.37
N HIS A 135 -5.88 -4.52 -8.12
CA HIS A 135 -7.03 -4.56 -7.23
C HIS A 135 -8.18 -3.67 -7.70
N LEU A 136 -7.90 -2.54 -8.34
CA LEU A 136 -8.90 -1.59 -8.82
C LEU A 136 -9.25 -1.77 -10.31
N TYR A 137 -8.25 -2.10 -11.14
CA TYR A 137 -8.39 -2.07 -12.60
C TYR A 137 -8.09 -3.41 -13.29
N GLY A 138 -7.75 -4.45 -12.52
CA GLY A 138 -7.44 -5.78 -13.08
C GLY A 138 -6.09 -5.88 -13.81
N PHE A 139 -5.27 -4.84 -13.80
CA PHE A 139 -4.01 -4.84 -14.54
C PHE A 139 -2.93 -5.69 -13.87
N GLY A 140 -2.44 -6.70 -14.58
CA GLY A 140 -1.32 -7.53 -14.15
C GLY A 140 0.02 -6.80 -14.27
N GLN A 141 1.06 -7.33 -13.62
CA GLN A 141 2.41 -6.77 -13.58
C GLN A 141 2.98 -6.33 -14.96
N GLY A 142 2.78 -7.12 -16.02
CA GLY A 142 3.26 -6.77 -17.37
C GLY A 142 2.47 -5.62 -18.02
N GLN A 143 1.16 -5.53 -17.74
CA GLN A 143 0.32 -4.43 -18.20
C GLN A 143 0.68 -3.14 -17.46
N VAL A 144 0.92 -3.22 -16.15
CA VAL A 144 1.39 -2.09 -15.33
C VAL A 144 2.72 -1.54 -15.85
N VAL A 145 3.68 -2.40 -16.16
CA VAL A 145 4.97 -2.00 -16.76
C VAL A 145 4.78 -1.21 -18.05
N ARG A 146 3.89 -1.70 -18.92
CA ARG A 146 3.63 -1.05 -20.21
C ARG A 146 2.89 0.25 -20.05
N ILE A 147 1.81 0.30 -19.26
CA ILE A 147 1.03 1.51 -18.96
C ILE A 147 1.89 2.60 -18.33
N LEU A 148 2.83 2.23 -17.45
CA LEU A 148 3.73 3.18 -16.81
C LEU A 148 4.95 3.54 -17.69
N GLY A 149 5.15 2.85 -18.81
CA GLY A 149 6.20 3.17 -19.78
C GLY A 149 7.59 2.87 -19.23
N LEU A 150 7.75 1.72 -18.59
CA LEU A 150 8.94 1.42 -17.79
C LEU A 150 10.04 0.72 -18.55
N GLY A 151 11.27 1.17 -18.29
CA GLY A 151 12.49 0.52 -18.71
C GLY A 151 12.69 -0.86 -18.07
N THR A 152 13.75 -1.55 -18.49
CA THR A 152 14.02 -2.94 -18.07
C THR A 152 14.30 -3.08 -16.58
N VAL A 153 14.95 -2.10 -15.96
CA VAL A 153 15.31 -2.11 -14.54
C VAL A 153 14.08 -1.89 -13.66
N GLU A 154 13.27 -0.88 -13.99
CA GLU A 154 12.04 -0.51 -13.31
C GLU A 154 11.01 -1.64 -13.43
N SER A 155 10.95 -2.28 -14.60
CA SER A 155 10.12 -3.45 -14.83
C SER A 155 10.37 -4.54 -13.80
N GLN A 156 11.62 -4.95 -13.58
CA GLN A 156 11.94 -5.98 -12.59
C GLN A 156 11.49 -5.62 -11.17
N ARG A 157 11.48 -4.33 -10.83
CA ARG A 157 10.99 -3.87 -9.52
C ARG A 157 9.49 -4.13 -9.39
N VAL A 158 8.69 -3.84 -10.42
CA VAL A 158 7.24 -4.12 -10.44
C VAL A 158 6.96 -5.60 -10.19
N TYR A 159 7.66 -6.51 -10.87
CA TYR A 159 7.47 -7.95 -10.64
C TYR A 159 7.80 -8.36 -9.19
N LYS A 160 8.89 -7.83 -8.61
CA LYS A 160 9.24 -8.05 -7.20
C LYS A 160 8.20 -7.46 -6.24
N ASN A 161 7.62 -6.31 -6.56
CA ASN A 161 6.55 -5.70 -5.78
C ASN A 161 5.31 -6.62 -5.72
N PHE A 162 4.85 -7.11 -6.88
CA PHE A 162 3.74 -8.07 -6.95
C PHE A 162 4.04 -9.39 -6.23
N GLU A 163 5.28 -9.86 -6.28
CA GLU A 163 5.70 -11.06 -5.56
C GLU A 163 5.65 -10.88 -4.04
N ARG A 164 6.25 -9.82 -3.50
CA ARG A 164 6.20 -9.51 -2.07
C ARG A 164 4.77 -9.25 -1.59
N TRP A 165 3.97 -8.60 -2.42
CA TRP A 165 2.54 -8.39 -2.15
C TRP A 165 1.81 -9.71 -1.96
N ARG A 166 1.96 -10.66 -2.89
CA ARG A 166 1.33 -11.98 -2.80
C ARG A 166 1.82 -12.79 -1.58
N GLN A 167 3.11 -12.71 -1.27
CA GLN A 167 3.71 -13.53 -0.19
C GLN A 167 3.30 -13.06 1.21
N THR A 168 3.34 -11.76 1.47
CA THR A 168 3.11 -11.21 2.83
C THR A 168 2.30 -9.91 2.84
N GLY A 169 2.42 -9.07 1.82
CA GLY A 169 1.78 -7.75 1.79
C GLY A 169 0.25 -7.81 1.86
N TRP A 170 -0.37 -8.72 1.10
CA TRP A 170 -1.81 -8.91 1.05
C TRP A 170 -2.39 -9.29 2.42
N GLN A 171 -1.80 -10.28 3.09
CA GLN A 171 -2.28 -10.74 4.41
C GLN A 171 -2.22 -9.62 5.45
N ARG A 172 -1.14 -8.81 5.43
CA ARG A 172 -1.02 -7.64 6.29
C ARG A 172 -2.09 -6.60 6.00
N ALA A 173 -2.34 -6.28 4.72
CA ALA A 173 -3.34 -5.30 4.34
C ALA A 173 -4.77 -5.72 4.72
N VAL A 174 -5.11 -7.00 4.58
CA VAL A 174 -6.41 -7.52 5.03
C VAL A 174 -6.54 -7.45 6.56
N ALA A 175 -5.49 -7.83 7.29
CA ALA A 175 -5.47 -7.72 8.75
C ALA A 175 -5.61 -6.27 9.24
N GLU A 176 -4.91 -5.34 8.59
CA GLU A 176 -4.94 -3.90 8.92
C GLU A 176 -6.27 -3.23 8.57
N SER A 177 -6.91 -3.62 7.45
CA SER A 177 -8.22 -3.08 7.03
C SER A 177 -9.41 -3.60 7.86
N GLY A 178 -9.19 -4.64 8.66
CA GLY A 178 -10.24 -5.26 9.48
C GLY A 178 -11.35 -5.91 8.66
N VAL A 179 -11.12 -6.21 7.38
CA VAL A 179 -12.07 -6.92 6.51
C VAL A 179 -11.89 -8.42 6.72
N SER A 180 -12.97 -9.10 7.10
CA SER A 180 -12.95 -10.54 7.32
C SER A 180 -13.02 -11.32 6.01
N GLU A 181 -12.60 -12.58 6.07
CA GLU A 181 -12.69 -13.50 4.93
C GLU A 181 -14.14 -13.74 4.45
N MET A 182 -15.11 -13.72 5.38
CA MET A 182 -16.53 -13.84 5.06
C MET A 182 -17.02 -12.61 4.27
N GLU A 183 -16.57 -11.42 4.67
CA GLU A 183 -16.90 -10.17 3.99
C GLU A 183 -16.30 -10.11 2.58
N LEU A 184 -15.06 -10.57 2.39
CA LEU A 184 -14.47 -10.66 1.05
C LEU A 184 -15.30 -11.57 0.13
N ARG A 185 -15.75 -12.73 0.63
CA ARG A 185 -16.63 -13.64 -0.13
C ARG A 185 -17.97 -13.00 -0.45
N GLN A 186 -18.55 -12.23 0.48
CA GLN A 186 -19.80 -11.51 0.22
C GLN A 186 -19.65 -10.51 -0.94
N ILE A 187 -18.54 -9.77 -0.98
CA ILE A 187 -18.27 -8.84 -2.09
C ILE A 187 -18.04 -9.62 -3.40
N GLU A 188 -17.35 -10.77 -3.35
CA GLU A 188 -17.21 -11.67 -4.51
C GLU A 188 -18.58 -12.15 -5.00
N GLU A 189 -19.48 -12.59 -4.12
CA GLU A 189 -20.84 -13.00 -4.47
C GLU A 189 -21.66 -11.86 -5.08
N ASP A 190 -21.59 -10.67 -4.49
CA ASP A 190 -22.28 -9.47 -5.00
C ASP A 190 -21.76 -9.06 -6.37
N LYS A 191 -20.46 -9.26 -6.64
CA LYS A 191 -19.86 -9.05 -7.98
C LYS A 191 -20.50 -9.97 -9.02
N HIS A 192 -20.85 -11.20 -8.67
CA HIS A 192 -21.50 -12.15 -9.58
C HIS A 192 -23.00 -11.88 -9.72
N ARG A 193 -23.69 -11.51 -8.63
CA ARG A 193 -25.15 -11.30 -8.62
C ARG A 193 -25.57 -9.96 -9.20
N GLN A 194 -24.84 -8.88 -8.88
CA GLN A 194 -25.18 -7.50 -9.23
C GLN A 194 -23.94 -6.70 -9.66
N PRO A 195 -23.27 -7.09 -10.78
CA PRO A 195 -22.00 -6.51 -11.20
C PRO A 195 -22.07 -4.99 -11.41
N GLU A 196 -23.10 -4.48 -12.07
CA GLU A 196 -23.24 -3.04 -12.37
C GLU A 196 -23.45 -2.20 -11.12
N ARG A 197 -24.22 -2.70 -10.15
CA ARG A 197 -24.45 -2.01 -8.87
C ARG A 197 -23.16 -1.95 -8.06
N LEU A 198 -22.42 -3.06 -7.99
CA LEU A 198 -21.15 -3.10 -7.29
C LEU A 198 -20.12 -2.17 -7.95
N LYS A 199 -20.07 -2.14 -9.29
CA LYS A 199 -19.18 -1.25 -10.06
C LYS A 199 -19.50 0.22 -9.82
N ALA A 200 -20.78 0.60 -9.81
CA ALA A 200 -21.20 1.98 -9.53
C ALA A 200 -20.85 2.40 -8.10
N GLU A 201 -21.08 1.52 -7.12
CA GLU A 201 -20.71 1.79 -5.73
C GLU A 201 -19.18 1.87 -5.56
N ALA A 202 -18.44 0.98 -6.20
CA ALA A 202 -16.98 1.03 -6.22
C ALA A 202 -16.46 2.33 -6.82
N ASP A 203 -17.02 2.82 -7.92
CA ASP A 203 -16.64 4.12 -8.52
C ASP A 203 -16.82 5.27 -7.54
N ARG A 204 -18.00 5.33 -6.90
CA ARG A 204 -18.34 6.34 -5.90
C ARG A 204 -17.35 6.33 -4.73
N LEU A 205 -17.09 5.16 -4.16
CA LEU A 205 -16.21 4.98 -3.01
C LEU A 205 -14.74 5.23 -3.36
N ILE A 206 -14.28 4.77 -4.53
CA ILE A 206 -12.92 5.02 -5.02
C ILE A 206 -12.69 6.53 -5.14
N ARG A 207 -13.62 7.30 -5.73
CA ARG A 207 -13.48 8.77 -5.83
C ARG A 207 -13.38 9.44 -4.46
N LEU A 208 -14.18 9.00 -3.49
CA LEU A 208 -14.15 9.50 -2.11
C LEU A 208 -12.78 9.25 -1.47
N VAL A 209 -12.33 7.99 -1.50
CA VAL A 209 -11.08 7.53 -0.89
C VAL A 209 -9.87 8.20 -1.58
N GLN A 210 -9.85 8.23 -2.91
CA GLN A 210 -8.79 8.88 -3.69
C GLN A 210 -8.68 10.38 -3.37
N THR A 211 -9.79 11.09 -3.21
CA THR A 211 -9.76 12.53 -2.88
C THR A 211 -9.05 12.79 -1.56
N HIS A 212 -9.23 11.90 -0.58
CA HIS A 212 -8.56 12.00 0.71
C HIS A 212 -7.08 11.68 0.62
N TYR A 213 -6.72 10.49 0.12
CA TYR A 213 -5.32 10.06 0.10
C TYR A 213 -4.45 10.83 -0.89
N ARG A 214 -5.04 11.40 -1.96
CA ARG A 214 -4.34 12.33 -2.86
C ARG A 214 -3.89 13.61 -2.18
N ARG A 215 -4.51 13.98 -1.06
CA ARG A 215 -4.21 15.22 -0.31
C ARG A 215 -3.16 15.05 0.77
N SER A 216 -2.71 13.83 1.06
CA SER A 216 -1.97 13.52 2.27
C SER A 216 -0.48 13.21 2.04
N GLU A 217 0.16 13.94 1.12
CA GLU A 217 1.60 13.97 0.80
C GLU A 217 2.23 12.92 -0.15
N PRO A 218 3.37 13.28 -0.79
CA PRO A 218 4.04 14.59 -0.77
C PRO A 218 3.52 15.51 -1.89
N GLU A 219 3.06 16.71 -1.49
CA GLU A 219 2.60 17.84 -2.33
C GLU A 219 1.61 17.51 -3.47
N HIS A 220 0.32 17.45 -3.12
CA HIS A 220 -0.87 17.61 -3.98
C HIS A 220 -0.65 17.48 -5.50
N PHE A 221 -0.29 16.28 -5.93
CA PHE A 221 -0.12 15.91 -7.34
C PHE A 221 -1.42 16.18 -8.13
N PRO A 222 -1.51 17.32 -8.84
CA PRO A 222 -2.74 17.74 -9.48
C PRO A 222 -2.96 16.86 -10.70
N CYS A 223 -4.21 16.66 -11.14
CA CYS A 223 -4.42 16.04 -12.44
C CYS A 223 -3.69 16.88 -13.50
N LEU A 224 -2.88 16.24 -14.33
CA LEU A 224 -2.18 16.93 -15.41
C LEU A 224 -3.07 17.02 -16.64
N THR A 225 -2.80 18.01 -17.48
CA THR A 225 -3.39 18.08 -18.80
C THR A 225 -2.82 16.97 -19.68
N HIS A 226 -3.56 16.59 -20.73
CA HIS A 226 -3.14 15.61 -21.72
C HIS A 226 -1.73 15.91 -22.29
N GLN A 227 -1.42 17.16 -22.61
CA GLN A 227 -0.09 17.56 -23.09
C GLN A 227 1.02 17.28 -22.07
N LYS A 228 0.79 17.61 -20.79
CA LYS A 228 1.81 17.39 -19.75
C LYS A 228 2.05 15.89 -19.50
N TRP A 229 1.02 15.07 -19.64
CA TRP A 229 1.19 13.61 -19.63
C TRP A 229 2.05 13.16 -20.81
N ALA A 230 1.78 13.63 -22.04
CA ALA A 230 2.61 13.33 -23.19
C ALA A 230 4.08 13.70 -22.95
N ASP A 231 4.35 14.92 -22.47
CA ASP A 231 5.69 15.42 -22.19
C ASP A 231 6.44 14.53 -21.16
N LEU A 232 5.74 14.08 -20.11
CA LEU A 232 6.29 13.20 -19.07
C LEU A 232 6.75 11.85 -19.61
N PHE A 233 5.98 11.27 -20.54
CA PHE A 233 6.30 9.98 -21.15
C PHE A 233 7.37 10.12 -22.24
N GLU A 234 7.38 11.21 -23.00
CA GLU A 234 8.38 11.46 -24.05
C GLU A 234 9.77 11.73 -23.45
N GLN A 235 9.83 12.52 -22.38
CA GLN A 235 11.08 12.92 -21.74
C GLN A 235 11.53 11.97 -20.61
N ASP A 236 10.72 10.95 -20.31
CA ASP A 236 10.96 9.89 -19.32
C ASP A 236 11.41 10.36 -17.92
N TYR A 237 10.69 11.34 -17.35
CA TYR A 237 10.94 11.84 -15.98
C TYR A 237 9.74 11.61 -15.05
N ASP A 238 9.87 12.04 -13.78
CA ASP A 238 8.88 11.90 -12.69
C ASP A 238 8.16 10.54 -12.63
N PHE A 239 8.94 9.46 -12.62
CA PHE A 239 8.41 8.10 -12.52
C PHE A 239 7.53 7.89 -11.27
N ASP A 240 7.95 8.44 -10.13
CA ASP A 240 7.18 8.30 -8.89
C ASP A 240 5.82 9.00 -8.94
N TYR A 241 5.75 10.14 -9.64
CA TYR A 241 4.51 10.80 -9.96
C TYR A 241 3.57 9.90 -10.78
N ARG A 242 4.08 9.37 -11.91
CA ARG A 242 3.32 8.51 -12.82
C ARG A 242 2.72 7.33 -12.06
N VAL A 243 3.54 6.63 -11.29
CA VAL A 243 3.10 5.47 -10.52
C VAL A 243 2.02 5.83 -9.52
N TRP A 244 2.27 6.84 -8.71
CA TRP A 244 1.40 7.14 -7.58
C TRP A 244 0.07 7.71 -8.06
N HIS A 245 0.12 8.65 -9.01
CA HIS A 245 -1.06 9.31 -9.52
C HIS A 245 -1.93 8.37 -10.35
N LEU A 246 -1.36 7.57 -11.26
CA LEU A 246 -2.14 6.71 -12.14
C LEU A 246 -2.76 5.51 -11.41
N ALA A 247 -2.18 5.07 -10.29
CA ALA A 247 -2.83 4.08 -9.40
C ALA A 247 -4.08 4.66 -8.71
N MET A 248 -4.12 5.98 -8.50
CA MET A 248 -5.07 6.70 -7.66
C MET A 248 -6.00 7.64 -8.45
N CYS A 249 -5.90 7.71 -9.77
CA CYS A 249 -6.76 8.56 -10.58
C CYS A 249 -7.09 7.84 -11.88
N ARG A 250 -8.30 7.25 -11.93
CA ARG A 250 -8.77 6.53 -13.12
C ARG A 250 -8.85 7.47 -14.33
N ASP A 251 -9.35 8.69 -14.13
CA ASP A 251 -9.58 9.62 -15.23
C ASP A 251 -8.24 9.95 -15.93
N CYS A 252 -7.16 10.25 -15.18
CA CYS A 252 -5.82 10.41 -15.77
C CYS A 252 -5.20 9.11 -16.30
N LEU A 253 -5.54 7.96 -15.71
CA LEU A 253 -5.12 6.66 -16.23
C LEU A 253 -5.75 6.36 -17.61
N VAL A 254 -7.00 6.76 -17.83
CA VAL A 254 -7.66 6.71 -19.14
C VAL A 254 -6.98 7.66 -20.11
N ASP A 255 -6.71 8.91 -19.71
CA ASP A 255 -5.99 9.88 -20.57
C ASP A 255 -4.63 9.34 -21.03
N VAL A 256 -3.86 8.74 -20.12
CA VAL A 256 -2.55 8.12 -20.42
C VAL A 256 -2.70 6.88 -21.30
N TYR A 257 -3.75 6.08 -21.10
CA TYR A 257 -4.03 4.94 -21.98
C TYR A 257 -4.31 5.41 -23.41
N GLU A 258 -5.12 6.45 -23.59
CA GLU A 258 -5.45 7.03 -24.90
C GLU A 258 -4.21 7.60 -25.59
N LEU A 259 -3.37 8.34 -24.85
CA LEU A 259 -2.08 8.86 -25.33
C LEU A 259 -1.17 7.77 -25.91
N ARG A 260 -1.25 6.56 -25.36
CA ARG A 260 -0.32 5.47 -25.65
C ARG A 260 -1.01 4.27 -26.29
N GLN A 261 -2.18 4.48 -26.88
CA GLN A 261 -3.04 3.42 -27.39
C GLN A 261 -2.30 2.51 -28.40
N ASP A 262 -1.44 3.08 -29.24
CA ASP A 262 -0.63 2.36 -30.22
C ASP A 262 0.34 1.35 -29.59
N GLU A 263 0.83 1.65 -28.38
CA GLU A 263 1.72 0.78 -27.61
C GLU A 263 0.97 -0.20 -26.70
N LEU A 264 -0.35 -0.06 -26.55
CA LEU A 264 -1.19 -0.75 -25.57
C LEU A 264 -2.33 -1.57 -26.23
N THR A 265 -2.15 -1.98 -27.50
CA THR A 265 -3.19 -2.59 -28.36
C THR A 265 -3.88 -3.85 -27.81
N ASP A 266 -3.23 -4.63 -26.95
CA ASP A 266 -3.75 -5.82 -26.27
C ASP A 266 -4.23 -5.56 -24.83
N ILE A 267 -4.14 -4.32 -24.37
CA ILE A 267 -4.59 -3.89 -23.04
C ILE A 267 -5.94 -3.19 -23.21
N GLN A 268 -6.94 -3.62 -22.44
CA GLN A 268 -8.23 -2.96 -22.44
C GLN A 268 -8.15 -1.59 -21.77
N SER A 269 -8.97 -0.65 -22.24
CA SER A 269 -9.10 0.68 -21.63
C SER A 269 -9.37 0.56 -20.12
N PRO A 270 -8.75 1.40 -19.28
CA PRO A 270 -8.90 1.33 -17.83
C PRO A 270 -10.37 1.43 -17.37
N GLN A 271 -10.85 0.35 -16.75
CA GLN A 271 -12.16 0.29 -16.12
C GLN A 271 -12.03 -0.26 -14.70
N ILE A 272 -13.04 0.02 -13.87
CA ILE A 272 -13.11 -0.59 -12.55
C ILE A 272 -13.39 -2.09 -12.73
N ASP A 273 -12.41 -2.90 -12.35
CA ASP A 273 -12.50 -4.35 -12.25
C ASP A 273 -11.89 -4.77 -10.90
N LEU A 274 -12.75 -4.81 -9.89
CA LEU A 274 -12.32 -5.12 -8.53
C LEU A 274 -11.77 -6.55 -8.44
N ARG A 275 -10.50 -6.67 -8.06
CA ARG A 275 -9.86 -7.95 -7.71
C ARG A 275 -9.68 -7.99 -6.21
N LEU A 276 -10.36 -8.92 -5.55
CA LEU A 276 -10.38 -9.02 -4.07
C LEU A 276 -9.31 -9.96 -3.52
N ARG A 277 -8.51 -10.58 -4.39
CA ARG A 277 -7.44 -11.52 -4.06
C ARG A 277 -6.18 -11.07 -4.78
N PRO A 278 -4.97 -11.44 -4.30
CA PRO A 278 -3.73 -11.07 -4.98
C PRO A 278 -3.56 -11.85 -6.30
N LEU A 279 -2.82 -11.25 -7.24
CA LEU A 279 -2.48 -11.87 -8.52
C LEU A 279 -1.66 -13.15 -8.30
N GLN A 280 -2.18 -14.29 -8.76
CA GLN A 280 -1.55 -15.60 -8.63
C GLN A 280 -0.35 -15.76 -9.56
N LYS A 281 0.64 -16.58 -9.14
CA LYS A 281 1.84 -16.88 -9.94
C LYS A 281 1.43 -17.67 -11.19
N GLY A 282 1.64 -17.10 -12.38
CA GLY A 282 1.21 -17.69 -13.66
C GLY A 282 -0.14 -17.18 -14.18
N GLY A 283 -0.79 -16.25 -13.47
CA GLY A 283 -1.93 -15.50 -13.99
C GLY A 283 -1.48 -14.50 -15.05
N ILE A 284 -1.06 -15.00 -16.22
CA ILE A 284 -1.26 -14.25 -17.46
C ILE A 284 -2.78 -14.12 -17.54
N VAL A 285 -3.31 -12.90 -17.53
CA VAL A 285 -4.71 -12.66 -17.87
C VAL A 285 -4.85 -13.05 -19.34
N SER A 286 -5.07 -14.33 -19.58
CA SER A 286 -5.51 -14.80 -20.88
C SER A 286 -6.92 -14.28 -21.06
N LEU A 287 -7.07 -13.39 -22.03
CA LEU A 287 -8.33 -13.03 -22.65
C LEU A 287 -9.01 -14.32 -23.16
N PHE A 288 -9.79 -15.00 -22.30
CA PHE A 288 -10.70 -16.05 -22.75
C PHE A 288 -12.09 -15.47 -22.92
N TRP A 289 -12.36 -15.25 -24.19
CA TRP A 289 -13.65 -15.09 -24.83
C TRP A 289 -14.72 -15.98 -24.21
N THR A 290 -15.85 -15.37 -23.88
CA THR A 290 -17.15 -16.04 -23.87
C THR A 290 -17.39 -16.65 -25.24
N GLN A 291 -17.28 -17.97 -25.35
CA GLN A 291 -17.95 -18.72 -26.40
C GLN A 291 -18.92 -19.70 -25.73
N GLN A 292 -20.20 -19.36 -25.83
CA GLN A 292 -21.31 -20.30 -25.68
C GLN A 292 -21.11 -21.49 -26.63
N GLY A 293 -21.36 -22.69 -26.13
CA GLY A 293 -21.86 -23.80 -26.96
C GLY A 293 -21.19 -25.15 -26.72
N GLY A 294 -21.96 -26.10 -26.17
CA GLY A 294 -21.91 -27.49 -26.61
C GLY A 294 -21.34 -28.53 -25.64
N GLY A 295 -22.24 -29.17 -24.88
CA GLY A 295 -22.42 -30.63 -24.87
C GLY A 295 -21.27 -31.58 -24.48
N ASN A 296 -21.49 -32.27 -23.34
CA ASN A 296 -21.17 -33.67 -23.02
C ASN A 296 -19.79 -34.28 -23.39
N GLY A 297 -19.14 -34.86 -22.37
CA GLY A 297 -18.55 -36.20 -22.50
C GLY A 297 -17.11 -36.38 -22.01
N HIS A 298 -16.99 -37.01 -20.84
CA HIS A 298 -16.03 -38.07 -20.47
C HIS A 298 -14.50 -37.93 -20.66
N SER A 299 -13.83 -38.18 -19.53
CA SER A 299 -12.67 -39.07 -19.30
C SER A 299 -11.24 -38.56 -19.47
N GLY A 300 -10.40 -38.99 -18.51
CA GLY A 300 -9.01 -39.37 -18.79
C GLY A 300 -7.94 -38.47 -18.18
N GLY A 301 -7.52 -38.79 -16.96
CA GLY A 301 -6.26 -38.27 -16.42
C GLY A 301 -5.06 -38.87 -17.15
N GLN A 302 -3.95 -38.12 -17.20
CA GLN A 302 -2.60 -38.67 -17.20
C GLN A 302 -1.58 -37.58 -16.85
N SER A 303 -0.75 -37.88 -15.85
CA SER A 303 0.42 -37.11 -15.44
C SER A 303 1.52 -37.19 -16.50
N ALA A 304 2.18 -36.07 -16.83
CA ALA A 304 3.41 -36.08 -17.61
C ALA A 304 4.61 -35.75 -16.74
N GLN A 305 5.59 -36.65 -16.81
CA GLN A 305 6.79 -36.76 -16.01
C GLN A 305 7.83 -35.67 -16.29
N ARG A 306 8.56 -35.38 -15.21
CA ARG A 306 9.82 -34.64 -15.12
C ARG A 306 10.94 -35.46 -15.78
N LEU A 307 11.62 -34.91 -16.78
CA LEU A 307 12.86 -35.48 -17.33
C LEU A 307 14.02 -34.52 -17.08
N SER A 308 14.88 -34.92 -16.14
CA SER A 308 16.22 -34.40 -15.93
C SER A 308 17.13 -34.90 -17.07
N ARG A 309 17.94 -34.02 -17.65
CA ARG A 309 19.12 -34.41 -18.43
C ARG A 309 20.32 -33.57 -17.98
N THR A 310 21.27 -34.27 -17.36
CA THR A 310 22.67 -33.90 -17.20
C THR A 310 23.48 -34.29 -18.45
N SER A 311 24.74 -33.82 -18.45
CA SER A 311 25.86 -34.04 -19.39
C SER A 311 26.06 -32.86 -20.34
N ALA A 312 27.21 -32.16 -20.37
CA ALA A 312 28.57 -32.51 -19.98
C ALA A 312 29.24 -31.43 -19.11
#